data_AF-A0A939ITF2-F1
#
_entry.id   AF-A0A939ITF2-F1
#
_cell.length_a   1.000
_cell.length_b   1.000
_cell.length_c   1.000
_cell.angle_alpha   90.00
_cell.angle_beta   90.00
_cell.angle_gamma   90.00
#
_symmetry.space_group_name_H-M   'P 1'
#
loop_
_entity.id
_entity.type
_entity.pdbx_description
1 polymer ?
#
loop_
_entity_poly.entity_id
_entity_poly.type
_entity_poly.pdbx_seq_one_letter_code
_entity_poly.pdbx_strand_id
1 'polypeptide(L)'
;VPFIDISTRSLQPDAIKLLPEVQARRYRALVLDNNPEYVLVGMSDPADLAALDTLANLLKKPIRVAVVRESQLLSAFDRHYRRTEDIASFAQEL
;
A
#
# COMPACT_ATOMS: atom_id res chain seq x y z
N VAL A 1 11.11 -1.67 -13.41
CA VAL A 1 10.35 -2.00 -12.18
C VAL A 1 9.78 -3.41 -12.30
N PRO A 2 9.82 -4.25 -11.25
CA PRO A 2 9.28 -5.61 -11.30
C PRO A 2 7.75 -5.60 -11.32
N PHE A 3 7.15 -6.59 -11.96
CA PHE A 3 5.71 -6.86 -11.85
C PHE A 3 5.46 -7.84 -10.71
N ILE A 4 4.51 -7.55 -9.82
CA ILE A 4 4.17 -8.37 -8.66
C ILE A 4 2.69 -8.69 -8.68
N ASP A 5 2.37 -9.99 -8.59
CA ASP A 5 1.01 -10.44 -8.29
C ASP A 5 0.78 -10.39 -6.77
N ILE A 6 -0.20 -9.61 -6.33
CA ILE A 6 -0.51 -9.44 -4.90
C ILE A 6 -1.78 -10.19 -4.46
N SER A 7 -2.44 -10.91 -5.38
CA SER A 7 -3.71 -11.60 -5.08
C SER A 7 -3.54 -12.68 -4.00
N THR A 8 -2.45 -13.43 -4.08
CA THR A 8 -2.11 -14.56 -3.20
C THR A 8 -1.00 -14.25 -2.20
N ARG A 9 -0.39 -13.06 -2.30
CA ARG A 9 0.70 -12.65 -1.41
C ARG A 9 0.16 -12.30 -0.02
N SER A 10 0.84 -12.80 1.02
CA SER A 10 0.62 -12.31 2.38
C SER A 10 1.18 -10.90 2.50
N LEU A 11 0.30 -9.92 2.73
CA LEU A 11 0.67 -8.53 2.96
C LEU A 11 0.54 -8.24 4.45
N GLN A 12 1.58 -7.65 5.04
CA GLN A 12 1.56 -7.32 6.46
C GLN A 12 0.59 -6.15 6.71
N PRO A 13 -0.39 -6.29 7.62
CA PRO A 13 -1.35 -5.22 7.92
C PRO A 13 -0.67 -3.91 8.31
N ASP A 14 0.42 -3.97 9.08
CA ASP A 14 1.14 -2.79 9.53
C ASP A 14 1.81 -2.05 8.36
N ALA A 15 2.24 -2.77 7.32
CA ALA A 15 2.77 -2.16 6.10
C ALA A 15 1.66 -1.44 5.33
N ILE A 16 0.49 -2.08 5.17
CA ILE A 16 -0.68 -1.49 4.48
C ILE A 16 -1.13 -0.20 5.16
N LYS A 17 -1.15 -0.17 6.50
CA LYS A 17 -1.56 0.99 7.32
C LYS A 17 -0.70 2.24 7.12
N LEU A 18 0.53 2.10 6.62
CA LEU A 18 1.41 3.25 6.37
C LEU A 18 0.85 4.20 5.32
N LEU A 19 0.00 3.70 4.42
CA LEU A 19 -0.70 4.52 3.45
C LEU A 19 -2.20 4.49 3.75
N PRO A 20 -2.83 5.61 4.16
CA PRO A 20 -4.26 5.66 4.41
C PRO A 20 -5.07 5.31 3.16
N GLU A 21 -6.23 4.66 3.33
CA GLU A 21 -7.06 4.14 2.23
C GLU A 21 -7.36 5.19 1.17
N VAL A 22 -7.72 6.42 1.59
CA VAL A 22 -8.02 7.53 0.69
C VAL A 22 -6.85 7.82 -0.25
N GLN A 23 -5.62 7.82 0.26
CA GLN A 23 -4.42 8.07 -0.54
C GLN A 23 -4.05 6.85 -1.40
N ALA A 24 -4.19 5.64 -0.84
CA ALA A 24 -3.96 4.40 -1.57
C ALA A 24 -4.87 4.28 -2.80
N ARG A 25 -6.16 4.57 -2.66
CA ARG A 25 -7.12 4.59 -3.77
C ARG A 25 -6.83 5.71 -4.76
N ARG A 26 -6.57 6.93 -4.27
CA ARG A 26 -6.29 8.10 -5.12
C ARG A 26 -5.10 7.89 -6.03
N TYR A 27 -3.99 7.37 -5.49
CA TYR A 27 -2.75 7.16 -6.23
C TYR A 27 -2.62 5.76 -6.81
N ARG A 28 -3.67 4.93 -6.69
CA ARG A 28 -3.68 3.51 -7.09
C ARG A 28 -2.39 2.80 -6.65
N ALA A 29 -2.10 2.94 -5.36
CA ALA A 29 -0.87 2.51 -4.73
C ALA A 29 -1.16 1.74 -3.44
N LEU A 30 -0.37 0.71 -3.15
CA LEU A 30 -0.45 -0.08 -1.92
C LEU A 30 0.96 -0.34 -1.39
N VAL A 31 1.16 -0.15 -0.09
CA VAL A 31 2.42 -0.54 0.55
C VAL A 31 2.43 -2.06 0.69
N LEU A 32 3.38 -2.71 0.02
CA LEU A 32 3.53 -4.17 -0.02
C LEU A 32 4.50 -4.68 1.04
N ASP A 33 5.46 -3.85 1.42
CA ASP A 33 6.50 -4.18 2.40
C ASP A 33 7.07 -2.90 3.02
N ASN A 34 7.46 -2.97 4.29
CA ASN A 34 8.08 -1.87 5.03
C ASN A 34 9.28 -2.43 5.80
N ASN A 35 10.48 -2.03 5.37
CA ASN A 35 11.72 -2.38 6.05
C ASN A 35 12.43 -1.11 6.53
N PRO A 36 13.59 -1.23 7.21
CA PRO A 36 14.29 -0.07 7.76
C PRO A 36 14.77 0.92 6.70
N GLU A 37 15.17 0.45 5.51
CA GLU A 37 15.82 1.28 4.49
C GLU A 37 14.84 1.84 3.45
N TYR A 38 13.77 1.11 3.13
CA TYR A 38 12.82 1.48 2.09
C TYR A 38 11.41 0.95 2.34
N VAL A 39 10.46 1.52 1.60
CA VAL A 39 9.09 1.03 1.49
C VAL A 39 8.86 0.51 0.07
N LEU A 40 8.39 -0.73 -0.06
CA LEU A 40 7.99 -1.28 -1.35
C LEU A 40 6.54 -0.89 -1.62
N VAL A 41 6.30 -0.12 -2.67
CA VAL A 41 4.98 0.33 -3.08
C VAL A 41 4.60 -0.32 -4.41
N GLY A 42 3.48 -1.01 -4.42
CA GLY A 42 2.85 -1.54 -5.62
C GLY A 42 1.94 -0.50 -6.24
N MET A 43 2.13 -0.17 -7.51
CA MET A 43 1.33 0.83 -8.24
C MET A 43 0.77 0.27 -9.54
N SER A 44 -0.42 0.73 -9.94
CA SER A 44 -0.95 0.41 -11.27
C SER A 44 -0.24 1.17 -12.38
N ASP A 45 0.21 2.40 -12.10
CA ASP A 45 0.96 3.23 -13.02
C ASP A 45 2.25 3.75 -12.36
N PRO A 46 3.39 3.06 -12.56
CA PRO A 46 4.68 3.51 -12.04
C PRO A 46 5.27 4.72 -12.81
N ALA A 47 4.67 5.13 -13.94
CA ALA A 47 5.13 6.27 -14.72
C ALA A 47 4.58 7.61 -14.20
N ASP A 48 3.60 7.57 -13.29
CA ASP A 48 3.10 8.74 -12.59
C ASP A 48 4.13 9.26 -11.56
N LEU A 49 5.07 10.08 -12.04
CA LEU A 49 6.11 10.69 -11.22
C LEU A 49 5.52 11.58 -10.10
N ALA A 50 4.39 12.26 -10.36
CA ALA A 50 3.76 13.12 -9.38
C ALA A 50 3.17 12.31 -8.20
N ALA A 51 2.57 11.16 -8.50
CA ALA A 51 2.14 10.22 -7.47
C ALA A 51 3.33 9.68 -6.66
N LEU A 52 4.44 9.32 -7.32
CA LEU A 52 5.65 8.85 -6.64
C LEU A 52 6.23 9.90 -5.69
N ASP A 53 6.36 11.15 -6.12
CA ASP A 53 6.88 12.23 -5.29
C ASP A 53 5.96 12.50 -4.09
N THR A 54 4.64 12.46 -4.32
CA THR A 54 3.66 12.65 -3.24
C THR A 54 3.71 11.50 -2.23
N LEU A 55 3.77 10.25 -2.71
CA LEU A 55 3.88 9.07 -1.87
C LEU A 55 5.19 9.07 -1.08
N ALA A 56 6.31 9.47 -1.69
CA ALA A 56 7.61 9.54 -1.01
C ALA A 56 7.57 10.57 0.13
N ASN A 57 6.95 11.72 -0.13
CA ASN A 57 6.74 12.75 0.88
C ASN A 57 5.81 12.30 2.02
N LEU A 58 4.82 11.45 1.74
CA LEU A 58 3.88 10.93 2.73
C LEU A 58 4.53 9.83 3.61
N LEU A 59 5.24 8.90 2.98
CA LEU A 59 5.83 7.73 3.65
C LEU A 59 7.15 8.03 4.37
N LYS A 60 7.76 9.19 4.13
CA LYS A 60 8.99 9.67 4.78
C LYS A 60 10.17 8.69 4.68
N LYS A 61 10.17 7.84 3.65
CA LYS A 61 11.18 6.82 3.37
C LYS A 61 11.41 6.69 1.87
N PRO A 62 12.61 6.23 1.45
CA PRO A 62 12.85 5.85 0.06
C PRO A 62 11.80 4.85 -0.43
N ILE A 63 11.22 5.11 -1.61
CA ILE A 63 10.25 4.22 -2.23
C ILE A 63 10.95 3.33 -3.25
N ARG A 64 10.68 2.04 -3.17
CA ARG A 64 10.89 1.10 -4.28
C ARG A 64 9.54 0.79 -4.91
N VAL A 65 9.48 0.82 -6.23
CA VAL A 65 8.22 0.67 -6.96
C VAL A 65 8.14 -0.72 -7.59
N ALA A 66 6.97 -1.34 -7.48
CA ALA A 66 6.57 -2.51 -8.24
C ALA A 66 5.29 -2.23 -9.01
N VAL A 67 5.14 -2.84 -10.18
CA VAL A 67 3.92 -2.77 -10.98
C VAL A 67 2.96 -3.83 -10.49
N VAL A 68 1.71 -3.44 -10.26
CA VAL A 68 0.63 -4.31 -9.81
C VAL A 68 -0.59 -4.05 -10.67
N ARG A 69 -1.39 -5.08 -10.97
CA ARG A 69 -2.64 -4.87 -11.70
C ARG A 69 -3.62 -4.02 -10.88
N GLU A 70 -4.25 -3.05 -11.52
CA GLU A 70 -5.28 -2.21 -10.87
C GLU A 70 -6.40 -3.04 -10.23
N SER A 71 -6.88 -4.09 -10.91
CA SER A 71 -7.90 -4.99 -10.35
C SER A 71 -7.47 -5.68 -9.05
N GLN A 72 -6.17 -5.98 -8.91
CA GLN A 72 -5.62 -6.58 -7.69
C GLN A 72 -5.50 -5.55 -6.57
N LEU A 73 -5.18 -4.28 -6.90
CA LEU A 73 -5.18 -3.19 -5.93
C LEU A 73 -6.58 -2.92 -5.39
N LEU A 74 -7.58 -2.81 -6.27
CA LEU A 74 -8.98 -2.62 -5.86
C LEU A 74 -9.45 -3.74 -4.92
N SER A 75 -9.17 -4.99 -5.29
CA SER A 75 -9.50 -6.16 -4.46
C SER A 75 -8.76 -6.14 -3.12
N ALA A 76 -7.50 -5.69 -3.10
CA ALA A 76 -6.72 -5.58 -1.88
C ALA A 76 -7.23 -4.47 -0.96
N PHE A 77 -7.67 -3.34 -1.50
CA PHE A 77 -8.23 -2.24 -0.71
C PHE A 77 -9.47 -2.68 0.05
N ASP A 78 -10.43 -3.30 -0.66
CA ASP A 78 -11.69 -3.76 -0.09
C ASP A 78 -11.47 -4.82 1.01
N ARG A 79 -10.45 -5.67 0.84
CA ARG A 79 -10.11 -6.73 1.81
C ARG A 79 -9.40 -6.20 3.04
N HIS A 80 -8.46 -5.28 2.87
CA HIS A 80 -7.49 -4.96 3.92
C HIS A 80 -7.82 -3.70 4.70
N TYR A 81 -8.36 -2.64 4.07
CA TYR A 81 -8.67 -1.42 4.81
C TYR A 81 -9.90 -1.59 5.71
N ARG A 82 -10.93 -2.31 5.25
CA ARG A 82 -12.09 -2.66 6.09
C ARG A 82 -11.70 -3.49 7.33
N ARG A 83 -10.90 -4.55 7.14
CA ARG A 83 -10.44 -5.42 8.25
C ARG A 83 -9.50 -4.71 9.21
N THR A 84 -8.77 -3.72 8.71
CA THR A 84 -7.79 -2.98 9.51
C THR A 84 -8.46 -2.09 10.54
N GLU A 85 -9.58 -1.46 10.18
CA GLU A 85 -10.41 -0.68 11.11
C GLU A 85 -10.98 -1.57 12.21
N ASP A 86 -11.49 -2.76 11.87
CA ASP A 86 -11.98 -3.74 12.85
C ASP A 86 -10.90 -4.11 13.88
N ILE A 87 -9.68 -4.45 13.42
CA ILE A 87 -8.56 -4.83 14.30
C ILE A 87 -8.13 -3.67 15.21
N ALA A 88 -8.09 -2.45 14.68
CA ALA A 88 -7.72 -1.27 15.47
C ALA A 88 -8.75 -1.01 16.59
N SER A 89 -10.04 -1.20 16.31
CA SER A 89 -11.11 -1.05 17.31
C SER A 89 -10.98 -2.04 18.47
N PHE A 90 -10.63 -3.30 18.20
CA PHE A 90 -10.47 -4.31 19.27
C PHE A 90 -9.28 -4.03 20.20
N ALA A 91 -8.23 -3.37 19.70
CA ALA A 91 -7.05 -3.06 20.50
C ALA A 91 -7.24 -1.86 21.47
N GLN A 92 -8.28 -1.03 21.25
CA GLN A 92 -8.58 0.11 22.13
C GLN A 92 -9.54 -0.23 23.29
N GLU A 93 -10.16 -1.41 23.31
CA GLU A 93 -11.13 -1.82 24.34
C GLU A 93 -10.56 -2.74 25.45
N LEU A 94 -9.23 -2.84 25.59
CA LEU A 94 -8.55 -3.61 26.67
C LEU A 94 -7.78 -2.68 27.61
#